data_AF-A0A6I1EYJ7-F1
#
_entry.id   AF-A0A6I1EYJ7-F1
#
_cell.length_a   1.000
_cell.length_b   1.000
_cell.length_c   1.000
_cell.angle_alpha   90.00
_cell.angle_beta   90.00
_cell.angle_gamma   90.00
#
_symmetry.space_group_name_H-M   'P 1'
#
loop_
_entity.id
_entity.type
_entity.pdbx_description
1 polymer ?
#
loop_
_entity_poly.entity_id
_entity_poly.type
_entity_poly.pdbx_seq_one_letter_code
_entity_poly.pdbx_strand_id
1 'polypeptide(L)'
;MEKEVKKLSDNKSFKEETFRMKLFIIITITFLLIASISFILGLFFFGTVGLFNILGVHYDSIRSIILFVLAYFLISFISDILVKVMKAFMVHSKKWNDSQITMGYFVISFLVNLMLISFINKFMHSIEINLWTQVIMAIILAILDIVFDTSVALK
;
A
#
# COMPACT_ATOMS: atom_id res chain seq x y z
N MET A 1 -3.53 -14.19 -52.47
CA MET A 1 -2.54 -13.84 -51.43
C MET A 1 -2.56 -12.36 -51.04
N GLU A 2 -2.93 -11.43 -51.94
CA GLU A 2 -2.90 -9.98 -51.65
C GLU A 2 -4.03 -9.45 -50.73
N LYS A 3 -5.15 -10.19 -50.62
CA LYS A 3 -6.27 -9.81 -49.75
C LYS A 3 -6.07 -10.13 -48.27
N GLU A 4 -5.10 -10.99 -47.93
CA GLU A 4 -4.84 -11.38 -46.53
C GLU A 4 -3.87 -10.42 -45.82
N VAL A 5 -3.01 -9.71 -46.57
CA VAL A 5 -1.99 -8.81 -46.00
C VAL A 5 -2.58 -7.45 -45.58
N LYS A 6 -3.69 -7.02 -46.19
CA LYS A 6 -4.30 -5.70 -45.89
C LYS A 6 -5.08 -5.65 -44.57
N LYS A 7 -5.25 -6.78 -43.88
CA LYS A 7 -5.98 -6.86 -42.61
C LYS A 7 -5.10 -6.66 -41.37
N LEU A 8 -3.78 -6.54 -41.54
CA LEU A 8 -2.81 -6.59 -40.44
C LEU A 8 -2.23 -5.23 -39.98
N SER A 9 -2.72 -4.09 -40.47
CA SER A 9 -2.14 -2.78 -40.13
C SER A 9 -3.17 -1.67 -39.86
N ASP A 10 -4.31 -1.97 -39.27
CA ASP A 10 -5.22 -0.93 -38.75
C ASP A 10 -4.85 -0.58 -37.31
N ASN A 11 -3.63 -0.06 -37.12
CA ASN A 11 -3.24 0.58 -35.86
C ASN A 11 -3.73 2.04 -35.90
N LYS A 12 -5.05 2.22 -35.78
CA LYS A 12 -5.63 3.56 -35.71
C LYS A 12 -5.22 4.21 -34.40
N SER A 13 -4.65 5.40 -34.52
CA SER A 13 -4.28 6.22 -33.39
C SER A 13 -5.52 6.53 -32.55
N PHE A 14 -5.40 6.49 -31.21
CA PHE A 14 -6.48 6.83 -30.26
C PHE A 14 -7.18 8.16 -30.61
N LYS A 15 -6.47 9.09 -31.28
CA LYS A 15 -7.00 10.38 -31.70
C LYS A 15 -8.06 10.29 -32.80
N GLU A 16 -8.00 9.25 -33.65
CA GLU A 16 -8.87 9.04 -34.81
C GLU A 16 -10.10 8.16 -34.50
N GLU A 17 -10.18 7.64 -33.27
CA GLU A 17 -11.27 6.77 -32.84
C GLU A 17 -12.60 7.50 -32.62
N THR A 18 -13.70 6.77 -32.86
CA THR A 18 -15.08 7.26 -32.66
C THR A 18 -15.29 7.61 -31.18
N PHE A 19 -16.05 8.68 -30.89
CA PHE A 19 -16.29 9.16 -29.51
C PHE A 19 -16.75 8.04 -28.54
N ARG A 20 -17.58 7.11 -29.01
CA ARG A 20 -18.01 5.93 -28.23
C ARG A 20 -16.86 5.00 -27.86
N MET A 21 -15.94 4.76 -28.80
CA MET A 21 -14.77 3.90 -28.60
C MET A 21 -13.80 4.54 -27.59
N LYS A 22 -13.56 5.85 -27.70
CA LYS A 22 -12.77 6.61 -26.70
C LYS A 22 -13.37 6.54 -25.30
N LEU A 23 -14.68 6.73 -25.18
CA LEU A 23 -15.38 6.64 -23.89
C LEU A 23 -15.28 5.22 -23.32
N PHE A 24 -15.46 4.20 -24.14
CA PHE A 24 -15.33 2.80 -23.74
C PHE A 24 -13.91 2.48 -23.23
N ILE A 25 -12.87 2.96 -23.92
CA ILE A 25 -11.47 2.81 -23.48
C ILE A 25 -11.25 3.49 -22.12
N ILE A 26 -11.71 4.74 -21.95
CA ILE A 26 -11.55 5.48 -20.69
C ILE A 26 -12.28 4.75 -19.54
N ILE A 27 -13.51 4.30 -19.76
CA ILE A 27 -14.29 3.56 -18.76
C ILE A 27 -13.57 2.27 -18.38
N THR A 28 -13.06 1.52 -19.37
CA THR A 28 -12.37 0.25 -19.13
C THR A 28 -11.09 0.45 -18.33
N ILE A 29 -10.26 1.44 -18.69
CA ILE A 29 -9.03 1.77 -17.95
C ILE A 29 -9.36 2.23 -16.52
N THR A 30 -10.35 3.11 -16.37
CA THR A 30 -10.78 3.62 -15.07
C THR A 30 -11.29 2.50 -14.18
N PHE A 31 -12.11 1.59 -14.72
CA PHE A 31 -12.62 0.43 -14.00
C PHE A 31 -11.48 -0.50 -13.55
N LEU A 32 -10.49 -0.74 -14.42
CA LEU A 32 -9.33 -1.56 -14.11
C LEU A 32 -8.50 -0.97 -12.94
N LEU A 33 -8.31 0.36 -12.94
CA LEU A 33 -7.60 1.06 -11.86
C LEU A 33 -8.36 0.96 -10.53
N ILE A 34 -9.67 1.24 -10.56
CA ILE A 34 -10.52 1.16 -9.36
C ILE A 34 -10.55 -0.26 -8.80
N ALA A 35 -10.70 -1.27 -9.67
CA ALA A 35 -10.70 -2.67 -9.26
C ALA A 35 -9.37 -3.08 -8.60
N SER A 36 -8.24 -2.65 -9.17
CA SER A 36 -6.90 -2.93 -8.61
C SER A 36 -6.71 -2.29 -7.23
N ILE A 37 -7.08 -1.02 -7.07
CA ILE A 37 -6.98 -0.31 -5.79
C ILE A 37 -7.92 -0.95 -4.76
N SER A 38 -9.15 -1.28 -5.16
CA SER A 38 -10.14 -1.91 -4.29
C SER A 38 -9.70 -3.30 -3.83
N PHE A 39 -9.01 -4.06 -4.69
CA PHE A 39 -8.46 -5.36 -4.31
C PHE A 39 -7.38 -5.23 -3.23
N ILE A 40 -6.45 -4.27 -3.38
CA ILE A 40 -5.41 -4.00 -2.38
C ILE A 40 -6.04 -3.53 -1.06
N LEU A 41 -6.99 -2.58 -1.12
CA LEU A 41 -7.71 -2.12 0.07
C LEU A 41 -8.52 -3.24 0.72
N GLY A 42 -9.11 -4.13 -0.07
CA GLY A 42 -9.83 -5.31 0.42
C GLY A 42 -8.92 -6.26 1.19
N LEU A 43 -7.75 -6.60 0.64
CA LEU A 43 -6.75 -7.42 1.33
C LEU A 43 -6.30 -6.76 2.64
N PHE A 44 -6.04 -5.45 2.61
CA PHE A 44 -5.64 -4.72 3.80
C PHE A 44 -6.75 -4.71 4.85
N PHE A 45 -8.01 -4.48 4.44
CA PHE A 45 -9.19 -4.53 5.30
C PHE A 45 -9.36 -5.90 5.96
N PHE A 46 -9.33 -7.00 5.19
CA PHE A 46 -9.43 -8.34 5.75
C PHE A 46 -8.26 -8.67 6.69
N GLY A 47 -7.05 -8.21 6.35
CA GLY A 47 -5.88 -8.30 7.23
C GLY A 47 -6.08 -7.57 8.56
N THR A 48 -6.57 -6.33 8.52
CA THR A 48 -6.87 -5.54 9.72
C THR A 48 -7.97 -6.20 10.57
N VAL A 49 -9.08 -6.63 9.96
CA VAL A 49 -10.16 -7.35 10.66
C VAL A 49 -9.63 -8.61 11.33
N GLY A 50 -8.82 -9.41 10.62
CA GLY A 50 -8.21 -10.62 11.17
C GLY A 50 -7.28 -10.34 12.35
N LEU A 51 -6.41 -9.35 12.22
CA LEU A 51 -5.51 -8.92 13.31
C LEU A 51 -6.29 -8.40 14.51
N PHE A 52 -7.31 -7.57 14.29
CA PHE A 52 -8.13 -7.00 15.36
C PHE A 52 -8.86 -8.10 16.13
N ASN A 53 -9.39 -9.10 15.43
CA ASN A 53 -10.05 -10.24 16.04
C ASN A 53 -9.10 -11.09 16.89
N ILE A 54 -7.88 -11.35 16.41
CA ILE A 54 -6.86 -12.11 17.16
C ILE A 54 -6.38 -11.33 18.39
N LEU A 55 -6.23 -10.01 18.26
CA LEU A 55 -5.71 -9.14 19.32
C LEU A 55 -6.78 -8.60 20.27
N GLY A 56 -8.05 -8.99 20.08
CA GLY A 56 -9.17 -8.58 20.95
C GLY A 56 -9.53 -7.09 20.87
N VAL A 57 -9.28 -6.44 19.73
CA VAL A 57 -9.60 -5.02 19.52
C VAL A 57 -11.11 -4.83 19.37
N HIS A 58 -11.67 -3.91 20.15
CA HIS A 58 -13.08 -3.55 20.06
C HIS A 58 -13.24 -2.33 19.13
N TYR A 59 -14.18 -2.43 18.20
CA TYR A 59 -14.53 -1.37 17.26
C TYR A 59 -16.06 -1.22 17.21
N ASP A 60 -16.54 0.01 17.11
CA ASP A 60 -17.99 0.29 17.17
C ASP A 60 -18.76 -0.26 15.97
N SER A 61 -18.13 -0.28 14.80
CA SER A 61 -18.77 -0.69 13.56
C SER A 61 -17.77 -1.06 12.46
N ILE A 62 -18.24 -1.77 11.44
CA ILE A 62 -17.47 -2.05 10.22
C ILE A 62 -17.00 -0.75 9.55
N ARG A 63 -17.79 0.34 9.64
CA ARG A 63 -17.42 1.65 9.09
C ARG A 63 -16.17 2.21 9.76
N SER A 64 -15.97 1.99 11.05
CA SER A 64 -14.77 2.41 11.78
C SER A 64 -13.53 1.74 11.19
N ILE A 65 -13.60 0.44 10.88
CA ILE A 65 -12.48 -0.28 10.26
C ILE A 65 -12.20 0.25 8.86
N ILE A 66 -13.24 0.48 8.04
CA ILE A 66 -13.06 1.04 6.69
C ILE A 66 -12.34 2.40 6.76
N LEU A 67 -12.76 3.27 7.68
CA LEU A 67 -12.11 4.57 7.89
C LEU A 67 -10.67 4.43 8.36
N PHE A 68 -10.39 3.47 9.25
CA PHE A 68 -9.03 3.18 9.73
C PHE A 68 -8.13 2.73 8.58
N VAL A 69 -8.59 1.75 7.79
CA VAL A 69 -7.89 1.22 6.61
C VAL A 69 -7.60 2.34 5.61
N LEU A 70 -8.59 3.19 5.33
CA LEU A 70 -8.44 4.29 4.38
C LEU A 70 -7.48 5.36 4.89
N ALA A 71 -7.61 5.77 6.16
CA ALA A 71 -6.72 6.75 6.79
C ALA A 71 -5.29 6.22 6.86
N TYR A 72 -5.11 4.96 7.29
CA TYR A 72 -3.82 4.30 7.31
C TYR A 72 -3.20 4.26 5.92
N PHE A 73 -3.95 3.80 4.91
CA PHE A 73 -3.45 3.71 3.54
C PHE A 73 -2.98 5.08 3.00
N LEU A 74 -3.74 6.14 3.23
CA LEU A 74 -3.40 7.48 2.76
C LEU A 74 -2.16 8.05 3.44
N ILE A 75 -2.04 7.91 4.77
CA ILE A 75 -0.92 8.48 5.53
C ILE A 75 0.33 7.61 5.36
N SER A 76 0.18 6.28 5.32
CA SER A 76 1.27 5.33 5.07
C SER A 76 1.97 5.62 3.75
N PHE A 77 1.25 6.04 2.71
CA PHE A 77 1.88 6.41 1.43
C PHE A 77 2.95 7.50 1.57
N ILE A 78 2.69 8.51 2.41
CA ILE A 78 3.66 9.60 2.68
C ILE A 78 4.81 9.08 3.54
N SER A 79 4.48 8.28 4.56
CA SER A 79 5.43 7.69 5.47
C SER A 79 6.39 6.72 4.79
N ASP A 80 5.93 5.92 3.83
CA ASP A 80 6.76 4.99 3.07
C ASP A 80 7.86 5.72 2.29
N ILE A 81 7.54 6.89 1.73
CA ILE A 81 8.52 7.75 1.05
C ILE A 81 9.59 8.19 2.05
N LEU A 82 9.18 8.64 3.24
CA LEU A 82 10.11 9.05 4.30
C LEU A 82 11.06 7.90 4.70
N VAL A 83 10.52 6.70 4.98
CA VAL A 83 11.31 5.53 5.37
C VAL A 83 12.33 5.17 4.26
N LYS A 84 11.88 5.15 3.00
CA LYS A 84 12.77 4.86 1.85
C LYS A 84 13.88 5.89 1.68
N VAL A 85 13.58 7.17 1.88
CA VAL A 85 14.58 8.24 1.87
C VAL A 85 15.62 8.03 2.98
N MET A 86 15.18 7.70 4.20
CA MET A 86 16.11 7.41 5.30
C MET A 86 17.00 6.20 5.00
N LYS A 87 16.43 5.12 4.45
CA LYS A 87 17.22 3.96 3.98
C LYS A 87 18.24 4.37 2.92
N ALA A 88 17.87 5.20 1.94
CA ALA A 88 18.77 5.68 0.91
C ALA A 88 19.96 6.46 1.49
N PHE A 89 19.74 7.30 2.52
CA PHE A 89 20.82 7.97 3.23
C PHE A 89 21.76 7.00 3.94
N MET A 90 21.23 5.95 4.59
CA MET A 90 22.04 4.93 5.25
C MET A 90 22.95 4.20 4.25
N VAL A 91 22.40 3.81 3.10
CA VAL A 91 23.14 3.17 2.01
C VAL A 91 24.21 4.10 1.43
N HIS A 92 23.86 5.36 1.16
CA HIS A 92 24.78 6.33 0.57
C HIS A 92 25.95 6.69 1.50
N SER A 93 25.74 6.61 2.82
CA SER A 93 26.78 6.91 3.79
C SER A 93 27.99 5.96 3.72
N LYS A 94 27.87 4.75 3.15
CA LYS A 94 28.92 3.70 3.08
C LYS A 94 29.61 3.34 4.42
N LYS A 95 29.06 3.79 5.55
CA LYS A 95 29.57 3.52 6.91
C LYS A 95 28.94 2.29 7.55
N TRP A 96 27.88 1.76 6.94
CA TRP A 96 27.00 0.76 7.53
C TRP A 96 27.15 -0.54 6.74
N ASN A 97 27.22 -1.67 7.46
CA ASN A 97 27.14 -2.99 6.84
C ASN A 97 25.67 -3.30 6.47
N ASP A 98 25.46 -4.22 5.52
CA ASP A 98 24.12 -4.60 5.05
C ASP A 98 23.18 -5.01 6.19
N SER A 99 23.66 -5.79 7.16
CA SER A 99 22.89 -6.16 8.35
C SER A 99 22.48 -4.96 9.20
N GLN A 100 23.34 -3.93 9.31
CA GLN A 100 23.02 -2.71 10.06
C GLN A 100 22.01 -1.84 9.29
N ILE A 101 22.08 -1.83 7.97
CA ILE A 101 21.10 -1.14 7.11
C ILE A 101 19.72 -1.81 7.25
N THR A 102 19.65 -3.14 7.18
CA THR A 102 18.39 -3.89 7.37
C THR A 102 17.82 -3.69 8.77
N MET A 103 18.66 -3.74 9.82
CA MET A 103 18.21 -3.50 11.19
C MET A 103 17.74 -2.06 11.40
N GLY A 104 18.45 -1.08 10.85
CA GLY A 104 18.01 0.32 10.93
C GLY A 104 16.72 0.57 10.14
N TYR A 105 16.57 -0.07 8.97
CA TYR A 105 15.32 -0.04 8.21
C TYR A 105 14.16 -0.62 9.01
N PHE A 106 14.34 -1.78 9.66
CA PHE A 106 13.35 -2.36 10.57
C PHE A 106 12.92 -1.38 11.66
N VAL A 107 13.88 -0.78 12.37
CA VAL A 107 13.62 0.12 13.49
C VAL A 107 12.88 1.37 13.02
N ILE A 108 13.29 1.95 11.89
CA ILE A 108 12.62 3.13 11.32
C ILE A 108 11.20 2.77 10.88
N SER A 109 11.00 1.68 10.14
CA SER A 109 9.68 1.19 9.74
C SER A 109 8.78 0.93 10.96
N PHE A 110 9.30 0.27 11.99
CA PHE A 110 8.58 0.03 13.23
C PHE A 110 8.13 1.33 13.91
N LEU A 111 9.04 2.30 14.07
CA LEU A 111 8.72 3.58 14.71
C LEU A 111 7.71 4.39 13.90
N VAL A 112 7.84 4.40 12.57
CA VAL A 112 6.92 5.09 11.67
C VAL A 112 5.54 4.43 11.70
N ASN A 113 5.45 3.11 11.60
CA ASN A 113 4.19 2.37 11.70
C ASN A 113 3.53 2.56 13.08
N LEU A 114 4.31 2.53 14.16
CA LEU A 114 3.80 2.80 15.51
C LEU A 114 3.25 4.22 15.63
N MET A 115 3.97 5.22 15.10
CA MET A 115 3.52 6.61 15.08
C MET A 115 2.23 6.78 14.29
N LEU A 116 2.13 6.14 13.12
CA LEU A 116 0.93 6.16 12.27
C LEU A 116 -0.29 5.58 12.98
N ILE A 117 -0.18 4.38 13.52
CA ILE A 117 -1.28 3.71 14.24
C ILE A 117 -1.69 4.54 15.45
N SER A 118 -0.71 5.03 16.23
CA SER A 118 -0.98 5.88 17.40
C SER A 118 -1.69 7.17 17.01
N PHE A 119 -1.28 7.80 15.90
CA PHE A 119 -1.88 9.02 15.38
C PHE A 119 -3.33 8.79 14.94
N ILE A 120 -3.57 7.75 14.16
CA ILE A 120 -4.91 7.38 13.69
C ILE A 120 -5.81 7.02 14.87
N ASN A 121 -5.32 6.23 15.83
CA ASN A 121 -6.08 5.87 17.03
C ASN A 121 -6.46 7.09 17.88
N LYS A 122 -5.59 8.11 17.97
CA LYS A 122 -5.92 9.36 18.67
C LYS A 122 -6.94 10.21 17.91
N PHE A 123 -6.85 10.20 16.57
CA PHE A 123 -7.76 10.96 15.72
C PHE A 123 -9.14 10.30 15.58
N MET A 124 -9.19 8.97 15.63
CA MET A 124 -10.41 8.17 15.52
C MET A 124 -10.87 7.71 16.90
N HIS A 125 -11.90 8.36 17.45
CA HIS A 125 -12.50 7.96 18.73
C HIS A 125 -13.41 6.71 18.66
N SER A 126 -13.51 6.07 17.49
CA SER A 126 -14.44 4.95 17.24
C SER A 126 -13.79 3.55 17.29
N ILE A 127 -12.50 3.49 17.63
CA ILE A 127 -11.75 2.24 17.81
C ILE A 127 -10.90 2.39 19.07
N GLU A 128 -11.06 1.48 20.02
CA GLU A 128 -10.27 1.46 21.24
C GLU A 128 -9.09 0.51 21.07
N ILE A 129 -7.97 1.02 20.57
CA ILE A 129 -6.75 0.23 20.40
C ILE A 129 -5.82 0.48 21.59
N ASN A 130 -5.61 -0.56 22.42
CA ASN A 130 -4.61 -0.53 23.49
C ASN A 130 -3.19 -0.39 22.90
N LEU A 131 -2.30 0.26 23.64
CA LEU A 131 -0.90 0.47 23.28
C LEU A 131 -0.18 -0.84 22.91
N TRP A 132 -0.45 -1.94 23.63
CA TRP A 132 0.11 -3.26 23.30
C TRP A 132 -0.27 -3.75 21.91
N THR A 133 -1.54 -3.58 21.54
CA THR A 133 -2.02 -3.92 20.19
C THR A 133 -1.35 -3.04 19.14
N GLN A 134 -1.20 -1.74 19.41
CA GLN A 134 -0.51 -0.82 18.50
C GLN A 134 0.93 -1.25 18.24
N VAL A 135 1.65 -1.65 19.30
CA VAL A 135 3.03 -2.15 19.20
C VAL A 135 3.09 -3.44 18.39
N ILE A 136 2.22 -4.42 18.67
CA ILE A 136 2.21 -5.70 17.94
C ILE A 136 1.93 -5.48 16.45
N MET A 137 0.95 -4.64 16.12
CA MET A 137 0.63 -4.31 14.73
C MET A 137 1.80 -3.61 14.03
N ALA A 138 2.44 -2.65 14.70
CA ALA A 138 3.61 -1.95 14.16
C ALA A 138 4.78 -2.91 13.88
N ILE A 139 5.01 -3.92 14.75
CA ILE A 139 6.02 -4.95 14.52
C ILE A 139 5.66 -5.78 13.29
N ILE A 140 4.42 -6.26 13.18
CA ILE A 140 3.97 -7.07 12.04
C ILE A 140 4.14 -6.28 10.73
N LEU A 141 3.72 -5.02 10.70
CA LEU A 141 3.84 -4.15 9.53
C LEU A 141 5.31 -3.89 9.17
N ALA A 142 6.17 -3.61 10.15
CA ALA A 142 7.60 -3.43 9.90
C ALA A 142 8.28 -4.70 9.35
N ILE A 143 7.84 -5.90 9.77
CA ILE A 143 8.31 -7.16 9.19
C ILE A 143 7.86 -7.27 7.73
N LEU A 144 6.59 -6.95 7.44
CA LEU A 144 6.07 -6.94 6.07
C LEU A 144 6.85 -5.97 5.18
N ASP A 145 7.19 -4.78 5.68
CA ASP A 145 7.99 -3.79 4.95
C ASP A 145 9.34 -4.39 4.52
N ILE A 146 10.04 -5.09 5.43
CA ILE A 146 11.32 -5.76 5.12
C ILE A 146 11.13 -6.86 4.08
N VAL A 147 10.13 -7.72 4.27
CA VAL A 147 9.88 -8.87 3.38
C VAL A 147 9.58 -8.36 1.97
N PHE A 148 8.73 -7.35 1.83
CA PHE A 148 8.38 -6.80 0.54
C PHE A 148 9.52 -6.01 -0.10
N ASP A 149 10.24 -5.21 0.67
CA ASP A 149 11.39 -4.45 0.18
C ASP A 149 12.55 -5.37 -0.27
N THR A 150 12.75 -6.51 0.39
CA THR A 150 13.74 -7.53 -0.03
C THR A 150 13.29 -8.29 -1.29
N SER A 151 11.99 -8.55 -1.43
CA SER A 151 11.45 -9.27 -2.60
C SER A 151 11.47 -8.43 -3.90
N VAL A 152 11.37 -7.10 -3.78
CA VAL A 152 11.45 -6.16 -4.92
C VAL A 152 12.91 -5.92 -5.36
N ALA A 153 13.90 -6.37 -4.57
CA ALA A 153 15.32 -6.32 -4.91
C ALA A 153 15.82 -7.56 -5.71
N LEU A 154 14.93 -8.26 -6.44
CA LEU A 154 15.32 -9.26 -7.44
C LEU A 154 15.48 -8.64 -8.83
N LYS A 155 16.43 -7.72 -8.98
CA LYS A 155 17.38 -7.51 -10.11
C LYS A 155 18.00 -6.13 -10.09
#